data_AF-A0A959YYL4-F1
#
_entry.id   AF-A0A959YYL4-F1
#
_cell.length_a   1.000
_cell.length_b   1.000
_cell.length_c   1.000
_cell.angle_alpha   90.00
_cell.angle_beta   90.00
_cell.angle_gamma   90.00
#
_symmetry.space_group_name_H-M   'P 1'
#
loop_
_entity.id
_entity.type
_entity.pdbx_description
1 polymer ?
#
loop_
_entity_poly.entity_id
_entity_poly.type
_entity_poly.pdbx_seq_one_letter_code
_entity_poly.pdbx_strand_id
1 'polypeptide(L)'
;NFQNQSYYQLVRDHGRAKIQDPNTMLPNVVDGEQRLMPTGGILVRPLDKREHYIKRCVGTAGDTLEVRSGYVYVNGKKEDLPEKAQFGYETVLKTALNERALDMLKKNYDVALGDLGNGQGPEAGSLNVALTGEQVAELEKGNPFFGSLTRQDQPRGYTPPGHKWPYFPNHPDYTDWSVDNFGPIWIPKEGATVQLTLANLPLYERIIKLYEHNDLQVKDGTILINGSPATSYTFQQDYYWMMGDNRHRSQDSRYWGFVPHDHVVGKAVLV
;
A
#
# COMPACT_ATOMS: atom_id res chain seq x y z
N ASN A 1 -6.23 -3.95 -13.02
CA ASN A 1 -6.80 -4.34 -11.69
C ASN A 1 -6.45 -3.33 -10.61
N PHE A 2 -7.32 -2.35 -10.33
CA PHE A 2 -7.20 -1.50 -9.14
C PHE A 2 -7.87 -2.20 -7.95
N GLN A 3 -7.13 -2.38 -6.86
CA GLN A 3 -7.66 -2.94 -5.63
C GLN A 3 -8.54 -1.89 -4.93
N ASN A 4 -9.74 -2.26 -4.47
CA ASN A 4 -10.64 -1.32 -3.78
C ASN A 4 -9.94 -0.68 -2.57
N GLN A 5 -10.08 0.62 -2.42
CA GLN A 5 -9.59 1.35 -1.25
C GLN A 5 -10.36 0.88 0.00
N SER A 6 -9.67 0.73 1.12
CA SER A 6 -10.34 0.39 2.39
C SER A 6 -11.26 1.53 2.85
N TYR A 7 -12.33 1.21 3.59
CA TYR A 7 -13.23 2.20 4.20
C TYR A 7 -12.46 3.29 4.98
N TYR A 8 -11.42 2.90 5.72
CA TYR A 8 -10.62 3.84 6.50
C TYR A 8 -9.79 4.76 5.61
N GLN A 9 -9.26 4.26 4.49
CA GLN A 9 -8.56 5.10 3.52
C GLN A 9 -9.51 6.12 2.89
N LEU A 10 -10.70 5.68 2.47
CA LEU A 10 -11.75 6.55 1.94
C LEU A 10 -12.13 7.67 2.92
N VAL A 11 -12.30 7.34 4.20
CA VAL A 11 -12.61 8.32 5.26
C VAL A 11 -11.46 9.31 5.47
N ARG A 12 -10.20 8.89 5.35
CA ARG A 12 -9.04 9.79 5.46
C ARG A 12 -8.94 10.75 4.28
N ASP A 13 -9.10 10.25 3.06
CA ASP A 13 -8.90 11.04 1.84
C ASP A 13 -10.06 12.00 1.58
N HIS A 14 -11.29 11.56 1.84
CA HIS A 14 -12.49 12.32 1.48
C HIS A 14 -13.24 12.89 2.70
N GLY A 15 -12.94 12.42 3.90
CA GLY A 15 -13.66 12.78 5.12
C GLY A 15 -14.94 11.98 5.30
N ARG A 16 -15.24 11.64 6.56
CA ARG A 16 -16.38 10.78 6.92
C ARG A 16 -17.73 11.29 6.38
N ALA A 17 -17.95 12.60 6.43
CA ALA A 17 -19.20 13.21 5.94
C ALA A 17 -19.45 12.93 4.45
N LYS A 18 -18.40 12.99 3.62
CA LYS A 18 -18.51 12.69 2.18
C LYS A 18 -18.72 11.20 1.92
N ILE A 19 -18.04 10.34 2.66
CA ILE A 19 -18.21 8.88 2.52
C ILE A 19 -19.61 8.42 2.93
N GLN A 20 -20.23 9.11 3.89
CA GLN A 20 -21.58 8.81 4.37
C GLN A 20 -22.68 9.47 3.52
N ASP A 21 -22.36 10.48 2.69
CA ASP A 21 -23.31 11.10 1.76
C ASP A 21 -23.51 10.20 0.53
N PRO A 22 -24.71 9.64 0.32
CA PRO A 22 -24.99 8.73 -0.79
C PRO A 22 -24.84 9.34 -2.18
N ASN A 23 -24.81 10.66 -2.28
CA ASN A 23 -24.67 11.37 -3.55
C ASN A 23 -23.21 11.78 -3.83
N THR A 24 -22.29 11.60 -2.89
CA THR A 24 -20.88 11.86 -3.15
C THR A 24 -20.40 10.90 -4.24
N MET A 25 -19.83 11.46 -5.31
CA MET A 25 -19.32 10.68 -6.43
C MET A 25 -17.82 10.47 -6.26
N LEU A 26 -17.37 9.21 -6.23
CA LEU A 26 -15.96 8.86 -6.15
C LEU A 26 -15.52 8.08 -7.40
N PRO A 27 -14.25 8.19 -7.82
CA PRO A 27 -13.72 7.37 -8.90
C PRO A 27 -13.77 5.89 -8.51
N ASN A 28 -14.33 5.06 -9.38
CA ASN A 28 -14.34 3.61 -9.24
C ASN A 28 -14.02 2.95 -10.59
N VAL A 29 -13.57 1.70 -10.58
CA VAL A 29 -13.34 0.92 -11.80
C VAL A 29 -14.46 -0.10 -11.96
N VAL A 30 -15.26 0.02 -13.01
CA VAL A 30 -16.32 -0.92 -13.36
C VAL A 30 -16.06 -1.44 -14.75
N ASP A 31 -15.96 -2.76 -14.87
CA ASP A 31 -15.63 -3.45 -16.13
C ASP A 31 -14.34 -2.94 -16.81
N GLY A 32 -13.37 -2.50 -16.00
CA GLY A 32 -12.08 -2.00 -16.47
C GLY A 32 -12.07 -0.51 -16.87
N GLU A 33 -13.21 0.18 -16.79
CA GLU A 33 -13.30 1.62 -17.07
C GLU A 33 -13.41 2.44 -15.79
N GLN A 34 -12.71 3.58 -15.75
CA GLN A 34 -12.88 4.54 -14.67
C GLN A 34 -14.20 5.29 -14.82
N ARG A 35 -15.06 5.19 -13.82
CA ARG A 35 -16.34 5.89 -13.77
C ARG A 35 -16.53 6.51 -12.38
N LEU A 36 -17.14 7.69 -12.34
CA LEU A 36 -17.61 8.26 -11.09
C LEU A 36 -18.85 7.49 -10.65
N MET A 37 -18.82 6.94 -9.44
CA MET A 37 -19.95 6.24 -8.84
C MET A 37 -20.35 6.88 -7.51
N PRO A 38 -21.66 6.93 -7.21
CA PRO A 38 -22.11 7.37 -5.91
C PRO A 38 -21.56 6.43 -4.84
N THR A 39 -21.17 6.96 -3.68
CA THR A 39 -20.74 6.13 -2.54
C THR A 39 -21.86 5.21 -2.06
N GLY A 40 -23.12 5.55 -2.34
CA GLY A 40 -24.29 4.81 -1.86
C GLY A 40 -24.53 4.96 -0.36
N GLY A 41 -23.82 5.89 0.30
CA GLY A 41 -24.02 6.23 1.70
C GLY A 41 -23.44 5.14 2.57
N ILE A 42 -22.13 4.93 2.47
CA ILE A 42 -21.40 3.91 3.25
C ILE A 42 -21.42 4.34 4.73
N LEU A 43 -22.51 4.01 5.41
CA LEU A 43 -22.80 4.40 6.79
C LEU A 43 -21.86 3.72 7.79
N VAL A 44 -21.54 2.45 7.52
CA VAL A 44 -20.69 1.59 8.35
C VAL A 44 -20.14 0.44 7.48
N ARG A 45 -18.93 -0.04 7.76
CA ARG A 45 -18.46 -1.32 7.21
C ARG A 45 -19.21 -2.45 7.94
N PRO A 46 -19.97 -3.32 7.26
CA PRO A 46 -20.58 -4.47 7.93
C PRO A 46 -19.49 -5.29 8.61
N LEU A 47 -19.63 -5.56 9.92
CA LEU A 47 -18.64 -6.33 10.69
C LEU A 47 -18.36 -7.70 10.05
N ASP A 48 -19.38 -8.29 9.41
CA ASP A 48 -19.31 -9.63 8.80
C ASP A 48 -18.58 -9.70 7.45
N LYS A 49 -18.37 -8.58 6.75
CA LYS A 49 -17.58 -8.58 5.51
C LYS A 49 -16.11 -8.34 5.83
N ARG A 50 -15.44 -9.37 6.33
CA ARG A 50 -13.97 -9.42 6.30
C ARG A 50 -13.53 -9.65 4.86
N GLU A 51 -12.78 -8.71 4.30
CA GLU A 51 -12.14 -8.87 2.99
C GLU A 51 -10.87 -9.71 3.18
N HIS A 52 -10.75 -10.76 2.39
CA HIS A 52 -9.54 -11.59 2.37
C HIS A 52 -8.60 -11.05 1.29
N TYR A 53 -7.35 -10.83 1.71
CA TYR A 53 -6.28 -10.39 0.83
C TYR A 53 -5.22 -11.49 0.74
N ILE A 54 -4.75 -11.76 -0.48
CA ILE A 54 -3.54 -12.56 -0.69
C ILE A 54 -2.39 -11.57 -0.83
N LYS A 55 -1.42 -11.66 0.09
CA LYS A 55 -0.21 -10.83 0.12
C LYS A 55 0.97 -11.69 0.52
N ARG A 56 2.17 -11.25 0.14
CA ARG A 56 3.42 -11.89 0.56
C ARG A 56 3.83 -11.35 1.92
N CYS A 57 4.16 -12.24 2.85
CA CYS A 57 4.84 -11.85 4.07
C CYS A 57 6.29 -11.50 3.73
N VAL A 58 6.68 -10.25 3.98
CA VAL A 58 8.03 -9.73 3.70
C VAL A 58 8.79 -9.36 4.96
N GLY A 59 8.14 -9.43 6.13
CA GLY A 59 8.77 -9.23 7.43
C GLY A 59 7.93 -9.87 8.53
N THR A 60 8.61 -10.42 9.52
CA THR A 60 8.01 -11.19 10.62
C THR A 60 8.32 -10.56 11.98
N ALA A 61 7.66 -11.07 13.01
CA ALA A 61 7.79 -10.59 14.39
C ALA A 61 9.25 -10.50 14.84
N GLY A 62 9.68 -9.31 15.26
CA GLY A 62 11.04 -9.01 15.71
C GLY A 62 11.98 -8.46 14.65
N ASP A 63 11.60 -8.54 13.37
CA ASP A 63 12.40 -7.99 12.28
C ASP A 63 12.39 -6.45 12.27
N THR A 64 13.48 -5.85 11.81
CA THR A 64 13.48 -4.45 11.34
C THR A 64 13.27 -4.42 9.84
N LEU A 65 12.26 -3.68 9.39
CA LEU A 65 11.89 -3.57 7.98
C LEU A 65 12.06 -2.14 7.48
N GLU A 66 12.67 -2.00 6.31
CA GLU A 66 12.85 -0.74 5.61
C GLU A 66 12.60 -0.95 4.12
N VAL A 67 12.06 0.06 3.43
CA VAL A 67 11.99 0.05 1.97
C VAL A 67 12.78 1.21 1.42
N ARG A 68 13.66 0.90 0.46
CA ARG A 68 14.51 1.86 -0.24
C ARG A 68 14.31 1.68 -1.73
N SER A 69 13.86 2.72 -2.41
CA SER A 69 13.55 2.69 -3.83
C SER A 69 12.67 1.50 -4.23
N GLY A 70 11.64 1.18 -3.43
CA GLY A 70 10.70 0.08 -3.64
C GLY A 70 11.23 -1.33 -3.31
N TYR A 71 12.50 -1.47 -2.93
CA TYR A 71 13.10 -2.74 -2.49
C TYR A 71 13.02 -2.89 -0.98
N VAL A 72 12.66 -4.10 -0.52
CA VAL A 72 12.53 -4.42 0.90
C VAL A 72 13.89 -4.81 1.47
N TYR A 73 14.19 -4.28 2.64
CA TYR A 73 15.33 -4.63 3.47
C TYR A 73 14.83 -5.14 4.81
N VAL A 74 15.24 -6.34 5.18
CA VAL A 74 14.93 -6.98 6.46
C VAL A 74 16.23 -7.09 7.25
N ASN A 75 16.25 -6.55 8.47
CA ASN A 75 17.42 -6.50 9.35
C ASN A 75 18.66 -5.93 8.62
N GLY A 76 18.44 -4.92 7.77
CA GLY A 76 19.48 -4.27 6.96
C GLY A 76 19.91 -5.01 5.69
N LYS A 77 19.43 -6.25 5.47
CA LYS A 77 19.73 -7.04 4.28
C LYS A 77 18.63 -6.88 3.23
N LYS A 78 19.01 -6.64 1.98
CA LYS A 78 18.07 -6.58 0.85
C LYS A 78 17.44 -7.96 0.62
N GLU A 79 16.12 -8.02 0.57
CA GLU A 79 15.37 -9.23 0.23
C GLU A 79 15.39 -9.48 -1.28
N ASP A 80 15.35 -10.76 -1.66
CA ASP A 80 15.21 -11.16 -3.06
C ASP A 80 13.81 -10.80 -3.58
N LEU A 81 13.76 -10.30 -4.81
CA LEU A 81 12.48 -10.05 -5.45
C LEU A 81 11.85 -11.36 -5.91
N PRO A 82 10.55 -11.55 -5.66
CA PRO A 82 9.81 -12.63 -6.30
C PRO A 82 9.91 -12.54 -7.83
N GLU A 83 9.95 -13.70 -8.50
CA GLU A 83 10.07 -13.82 -9.97
C GLU A 83 9.03 -12.96 -10.71
N LYS A 84 7.78 -12.96 -10.23
CA LYS A 84 6.65 -12.20 -10.81
C LYS A 84 6.40 -10.85 -10.15
N ALA A 85 7.36 -10.32 -9.38
CA ALA A 85 7.21 -9.00 -8.78
C ALA A 85 7.19 -7.92 -9.87
N GLN A 86 6.25 -6.99 -9.76
CA GLN A 86 6.05 -5.91 -10.71
C GLN A 86 6.25 -4.55 -10.03
N PHE A 87 6.86 -3.61 -10.76
CA PHE A 87 6.90 -2.19 -10.42
C PHE A 87 6.16 -1.38 -11.49
N GLY A 88 5.75 -0.17 -11.14
CA GLY A 88 5.27 0.83 -12.08
C GLY A 88 6.41 1.42 -12.89
N TYR A 89 6.19 1.60 -14.18
CA TYR A 89 7.09 2.26 -15.11
C TYR A 89 6.35 3.36 -15.85
N GLU A 90 6.96 4.53 -15.93
CA GLU A 90 6.55 5.66 -16.75
C GLU A 90 7.15 5.51 -18.15
N THR A 91 6.33 5.73 -19.17
CA THR A 91 6.75 5.64 -20.57
C THR A 91 5.83 6.42 -21.50
N VAL A 92 6.31 6.75 -22.70
CA VAL A 92 5.48 7.29 -23.78
C VAL A 92 5.40 6.24 -24.89
N LEU A 93 4.24 6.12 -25.54
CA LEU A 93 4.08 5.18 -26.63
C LEU A 93 4.73 5.69 -27.93
N LYS A 94 5.45 4.79 -28.61
CA LYS A 94 6.00 5.02 -29.95
C LYS A 94 4.94 4.90 -31.04
N THR A 95 3.85 4.18 -30.75
CA THR A 95 2.79 3.88 -31.71
C THR A 95 1.41 4.00 -31.05
N ALA A 96 0.39 4.28 -31.85
CA ALA A 96 -0.98 4.35 -31.36
C ALA A 96 -1.49 2.97 -30.91
N LEU A 97 -2.28 2.93 -29.83
CA LEU A 97 -2.94 1.71 -29.35
C LEU A 97 -4.11 1.37 -30.27
N ASN A 98 -3.87 0.50 -31.25
CA ASN A 98 -4.91 -0.16 -32.04
C ASN A 98 -5.09 -1.62 -31.58
N GLU A 99 -6.12 -2.31 -32.08
CA GLU A 99 -6.44 -3.70 -31.69
C GLU A 99 -5.23 -4.64 -31.84
N ARG A 100 -4.45 -4.49 -32.91
CA ARG A 100 -3.25 -5.30 -33.13
C ARG A 100 -2.17 -5.02 -32.08
N ALA A 101 -1.93 -3.76 -31.73
CA ALA A 101 -0.96 -3.39 -30.69
C ALA A 101 -1.39 -3.92 -29.32
N LEU A 102 -2.68 -3.83 -28.98
CA LEU A 102 -3.23 -4.35 -27.74
C LEU A 102 -3.15 -5.88 -27.66
N ASP A 103 -3.44 -6.58 -28.77
CA ASP A 103 -3.30 -8.04 -28.85
C ASP A 103 -1.85 -8.48 -28.65
N MET A 104 -0.89 -7.77 -29.25
CA MET A 104 0.53 -8.06 -29.07
C MET A 104 1.02 -7.77 -27.65
N LEU A 105 0.57 -6.67 -27.03
CA LEU A 105 0.88 -6.35 -25.63
C LEU A 105 0.35 -7.44 -24.68
N LYS A 106 -0.88 -7.89 -24.92
CA LYS A 106 -1.49 -8.94 -24.09
C LYS A 106 -0.81 -10.29 -24.28
N LYS A 107 -0.51 -10.70 -25.51
CA LYS A 107 0.11 -12.01 -25.79
C LYS A 107 1.56 -12.10 -25.34
N ASN A 108 2.34 -11.04 -25.54
CA ASN A 108 3.78 -11.08 -25.31
C ASN A 108 4.18 -10.62 -23.91
N TYR A 109 3.37 -9.76 -23.29
CA TYR A 109 3.72 -9.12 -22.01
C TYR A 109 2.58 -9.19 -20.98
N ASP A 110 1.47 -9.87 -21.27
CA ASP A 110 0.28 -9.95 -20.41
C ASP A 110 -0.32 -8.59 -20.02
N VAL A 111 0.01 -7.51 -20.76
CA VAL A 111 -0.48 -6.16 -20.50
C VAL A 111 -1.79 -5.92 -21.25
N ALA A 112 -2.88 -5.68 -20.53
CA ALA A 112 -4.14 -5.25 -21.12
C ALA A 112 -4.27 -3.73 -21.16
N LEU A 113 -5.23 -3.21 -21.94
CA LEU A 113 -5.52 -1.76 -21.99
C LEU A 113 -5.82 -1.19 -20.59
N GLY A 114 -6.58 -1.91 -19.77
CA GLY A 114 -6.89 -1.52 -18.39
C GLY A 114 -5.69 -1.56 -17.43
N ASP A 115 -4.55 -2.10 -17.89
CA ASP A 115 -3.29 -2.04 -17.15
C ASP A 115 -2.43 -0.84 -17.54
N LEU A 116 -2.84 -0.04 -18.52
CA LEU A 116 -2.22 1.24 -18.87
C LEU A 116 -2.94 2.36 -18.13
N GLY A 117 -2.28 2.92 -17.12
CA GLY A 117 -2.77 4.07 -16.36
C GLY A 117 -2.24 5.38 -16.94
N ASN A 118 -2.84 6.49 -16.51
CA ASN A 118 -2.26 7.81 -16.76
C ASN A 118 -0.91 7.90 -16.05
N GLY A 119 0.13 8.24 -16.80
CA GLY A 119 1.46 8.47 -16.28
C GLY A 119 1.58 9.82 -15.59
N GLN A 120 2.55 9.92 -14.69
CA GLN A 120 2.99 11.19 -14.10
C GLN A 120 4.38 11.61 -14.62
N GLY A 121 4.86 10.94 -15.67
CA GLY A 121 6.11 11.30 -16.35
C GLY A 121 6.12 12.75 -16.87
N PRO A 122 7.32 13.30 -17.11
CA PRO A 122 7.49 14.70 -17.53
C PRO A 122 6.99 14.97 -18.96
N GLU A 123 6.79 13.93 -19.76
CA GLU A 123 6.37 14.03 -21.15
C GLU A 123 4.84 14.01 -21.28
N ALA A 124 4.29 14.88 -22.13
CA ALA A 124 2.86 14.88 -22.42
C ALA A 124 2.44 13.53 -23.05
N GLY A 125 1.40 12.91 -22.49
CA GLY A 125 0.97 11.58 -22.91
C GLY A 125 1.75 10.43 -22.26
N SER A 126 2.51 10.69 -21.19
CA SER A 126 3.09 9.64 -20.36
C SER A 126 2.01 8.67 -19.85
N LEU A 127 2.34 7.39 -19.87
CA LEU A 127 1.55 6.28 -19.36
C LEU A 127 2.31 5.56 -18.26
N ASN A 128 1.54 4.99 -17.34
CA ASN A 128 2.04 4.09 -16.30
C ASN A 128 1.65 2.64 -16.60
N VAL A 129 2.62 1.74 -16.55
CA VAL A 129 2.41 0.29 -16.72
C VAL A 129 3.13 -0.49 -15.64
N ALA A 130 2.51 -1.55 -15.14
CA ALA A 130 3.14 -2.46 -14.19
C ALA A 130 3.86 -3.59 -14.93
N LEU A 131 5.17 -3.72 -14.75
CA LEU A 131 6.00 -4.70 -15.45
C LEU A 131 6.93 -5.43 -14.48
N THR A 132 7.23 -6.68 -14.78
CA THR A 132 8.29 -7.45 -14.13
C THR A 132 9.67 -7.03 -14.63
N GLY A 133 10.72 -7.34 -13.86
CA GLY A 133 12.09 -7.07 -14.28
C GLY A 133 12.47 -7.76 -15.59
N GLU A 134 11.98 -8.99 -15.81
CA GLU A 134 12.20 -9.74 -17.05
C GLU A 134 11.51 -9.07 -18.24
N GLN A 135 10.25 -8.65 -18.09
CA GLN A 135 9.52 -7.94 -19.15
C GLN A 135 10.21 -6.64 -19.55
N VAL A 136 10.73 -5.89 -18.58
CA VAL A 136 11.49 -4.65 -18.85
C VAL A 136 12.76 -4.97 -19.62
N ALA A 137 13.54 -5.96 -19.17
CA ALA A 137 14.76 -6.37 -19.85
C ALA A 137 14.50 -6.84 -21.29
N GLU A 138 13.38 -7.51 -21.57
CA GLU A 138 13.00 -7.89 -22.92
C GLU A 138 12.57 -6.68 -23.77
N LEU A 139 11.74 -5.79 -23.21
CA LEU A 139 11.28 -4.57 -23.89
C LEU A 139 12.44 -3.63 -24.25
N GLU A 140 13.47 -3.56 -23.40
CA GLU A 140 14.66 -2.74 -23.61
C GLU A 140 15.57 -3.27 -24.74
N LYS A 141 15.51 -4.55 -25.08
CA LYS A 141 16.20 -5.11 -26.28
C LYS A 141 15.63 -4.55 -27.58
N GLY A 142 14.39 -4.07 -27.54
CA GLY A 142 13.73 -3.44 -28.66
C GLY A 142 12.26 -3.85 -28.76
N ASN A 143 11.38 -2.87 -28.81
CA ASN A 143 9.95 -3.10 -28.97
C ASN A 143 9.30 -1.93 -29.76
N PRO A 144 8.18 -2.19 -30.47
CA PRO A 144 7.50 -1.17 -31.27
C PRO A 144 6.51 -0.31 -30.47
N PHE A 145 6.29 -0.59 -29.18
CA PHE A 145 5.19 -0.03 -28.39
C PHE A 145 5.64 1.09 -27.45
N PHE A 146 6.57 0.79 -26.56
CA PHE A 146 7.03 1.65 -25.48
C PHE A 146 8.32 2.38 -25.86
N GLY A 147 8.38 3.64 -25.46
CA GLY A 147 9.56 4.48 -25.42
C GLY A 147 10.54 4.03 -24.34
N SER A 148 11.25 5.00 -23.75
CA SER A 148 12.03 4.75 -22.54
C SER A 148 11.10 4.27 -21.42
N LEU A 149 11.54 3.25 -20.66
CA LEU A 149 10.85 2.75 -19.49
C LEU A 149 11.57 3.28 -18.25
N THR A 150 10.95 4.23 -17.55
CA THR A 150 11.52 4.81 -16.33
C THR A 150 10.77 4.25 -15.13
N ARG A 151 11.45 3.49 -14.28
CA ARG A 151 10.82 2.93 -13.08
C ARG A 151 10.34 4.06 -12.15
N GLN A 152 9.13 3.90 -11.62
CA GLN A 152 8.63 4.77 -10.56
C GLN A 152 9.45 4.57 -9.29
N ASP A 153 9.88 5.69 -8.72
CA ASP A 153 10.51 5.77 -7.42
C ASP A 153 10.09 7.09 -6.77
N GLN A 154 9.06 7.03 -5.93
CA GLN A 154 8.58 8.20 -5.23
C GLN A 154 9.57 8.57 -4.12
N PRO A 155 10.18 9.77 -4.15
CA PRO A 155 11.16 10.16 -3.15
C PRO A 155 10.53 10.24 -1.76
N ARG A 156 11.37 10.18 -0.72
CA ARG A 156 10.95 10.52 0.65
C ARG A 156 10.24 11.87 0.67
N GLY A 157 9.17 11.98 1.45
CA GLY A 157 8.33 13.18 1.51
C GLY A 157 7.22 13.26 0.44
N TYR A 158 7.24 12.41 -0.58
CA TYR A 158 6.24 12.47 -1.64
C TYR A 158 4.86 12.02 -1.14
N THR A 159 3.87 12.90 -1.28
CA THR A 159 2.45 12.59 -1.05
C THR A 159 1.66 12.79 -2.35
N PRO A 160 0.91 11.77 -2.82
CA PRO A 160 0.02 11.90 -3.97
C PRO A 160 -0.95 13.08 -3.82
N PRO A 161 -1.20 13.87 -4.89
CA PRO A 161 -2.18 14.94 -4.84
C PRO A 161 -3.55 14.48 -4.32
N GLY A 162 -4.17 15.30 -3.49
CA GLY A 162 -5.51 15.04 -2.93
C GLY A 162 -5.57 14.02 -1.80
N HIS A 163 -4.45 13.41 -1.40
CA HIS A 163 -4.40 12.45 -0.29
C HIS A 163 -3.82 13.10 0.97
N LYS A 164 -4.26 12.64 2.14
CA LYS A 164 -3.74 13.12 3.44
C LYS A 164 -3.15 11.96 4.23
N TRP A 165 -1.84 12.02 4.46
CA TRP A 165 -1.07 10.98 5.17
C TRP A 165 -1.43 9.57 4.70
N PRO A 166 -1.28 9.27 3.39
CA PRO A 166 -1.80 8.02 2.82
C PRO A 166 -1.04 6.78 3.29
N TYR A 167 0.20 6.95 3.74
CA TYR A 167 1.07 5.86 4.18
C TYR A 167 0.97 5.67 5.69
N PHE A 168 1.00 4.42 6.12
CA PHE A 168 1.09 4.05 7.53
C PHE A 168 2.26 4.82 8.20
N PRO A 169 2.12 5.35 9.43
CA PRO A 169 0.99 5.22 10.36
C PRO A 169 -0.19 6.17 10.11
N ASN A 170 -0.24 6.84 8.96
CA ASN A 170 -1.28 7.81 8.60
C ASN A 170 -1.36 9.00 9.58
N HIS A 171 -0.21 9.49 10.00
CA HIS A 171 -0.06 10.54 11.02
C HIS A 171 0.78 11.72 10.49
N PRO A 172 0.46 12.98 10.84
CA PRO A 172 1.20 14.17 10.40
C PRO A 172 2.68 14.21 10.75
N ASP A 173 3.11 13.44 11.74
CA ASP A 173 4.53 13.38 12.13
C ASP A 173 5.36 12.45 11.22
N TYR A 174 4.70 11.70 10.33
CA TYR A 174 5.31 10.74 9.41
C TYR A 174 5.19 11.19 7.96
N THR A 175 5.56 12.44 7.69
CA THR A 175 5.49 13.04 6.35
C THR A 175 6.65 12.68 5.44
N ASP A 176 7.77 12.18 5.98
CA ASP A 176 8.98 11.83 5.21
C ASP A 176 8.86 10.51 4.43
N TRP A 177 7.80 9.72 4.64
CA TRP A 177 7.65 8.43 3.97
C TRP A 177 6.88 8.54 2.65
N SER A 178 7.24 7.65 1.72
CA SER A 178 6.53 7.42 0.47
C SER A 178 6.24 5.93 0.28
N VAL A 179 5.50 5.57 -0.77
CA VAL A 179 5.23 4.16 -1.11
C VAL A 179 6.50 3.35 -1.45
N ASP A 180 7.54 4.04 -1.90
CA ASP A 180 8.82 3.48 -2.35
C ASP A 180 9.96 3.69 -1.36
N ASN A 181 9.78 4.56 -0.36
CA ASN A 181 10.81 4.88 0.62
C ASN A 181 10.17 5.06 2.00
N PHE A 182 10.31 4.05 2.88
CA PHE A 182 9.75 4.11 4.24
C PHE A 182 10.61 3.37 5.26
N GLY A 183 10.39 3.70 6.53
CA GLY A 183 11.10 3.10 7.65
C GLY A 183 12.49 3.70 7.87
N PRO A 184 13.36 3.01 8.62
CA PRO A 184 13.15 1.68 9.19
C PRO A 184 12.05 1.63 10.25
N ILE A 185 11.37 0.48 10.38
CA ILE A 185 10.40 0.18 11.44
C ILE A 185 10.70 -1.19 12.05
N TRP A 186 10.49 -1.34 13.35
CA TRP A 186 10.57 -2.63 14.03
C TRP A 186 9.19 -3.29 14.06
N ILE A 187 9.11 -4.56 13.67
CA ILE A 187 7.87 -5.33 13.63
C ILE A 187 7.62 -5.96 15.01
N PRO A 188 6.48 -5.66 15.66
CA PRO A 188 6.20 -6.18 16.99
C PRO A 188 6.16 -7.70 17.11
N LYS A 189 6.60 -8.18 18.26
CA LYS A 189 6.72 -9.60 18.62
C LYS A 189 6.07 -9.87 19.95
N GLU A 190 5.39 -11.00 20.08
CA GLU A 190 4.76 -11.42 21.32
C GLU A 190 5.78 -11.43 22.49
N GLY A 191 5.37 -10.85 23.62
CA GLY A 191 6.16 -10.77 24.84
C GLY A 191 7.31 -9.75 24.81
N ALA A 192 7.57 -9.10 23.67
CA ALA A 192 8.55 -8.02 23.61
C ALA A 192 7.95 -6.69 24.11
N THR A 193 8.80 -5.87 24.72
CA THR A 193 8.40 -4.55 25.24
C THR A 193 9.06 -3.43 24.47
N VAL A 194 8.30 -2.40 24.09
CA VAL A 194 8.81 -1.15 23.52
C VAL A 194 8.58 0.02 24.48
N GLN A 195 9.50 0.98 24.48
CA GLN A 195 9.26 2.27 25.15
C GLN A 195 8.30 3.10 24.30
N LEU A 196 7.26 3.63 24.92
CA LEU A 196 6.27 4.49 24.27
C LEU A 196 6.66 5.95 24.42
N THR A 197 6.59 6.67 23.30
CA THR A 197 6.75 8.12 23.22
C THR A 197 5.64 8.67 22.32
N LEU A 198 5.32 9.96 22.44
CA LEU A 198 4.34 10.58 21.54
C LEU A 198 4.77 10.47 20.07
N ALA A 199 6.08 10.44 19.81
CA ALA A 199 6.62 10.30 18.46
C ALA A 199 6.38 8.90 17.86
N ASN A 200 6.53 7.82 18.63
CA ASN A 200 6.37 6.46 18.12
C ASN A 200 4.98 5.86 18.33
N LEU A 201 4.16 6.47 19.18
CA LEU A 201 2.80 6.01 19.48
C LEU A 201 1.96 5.79 18.21
N PRO A 202 2.02 6.63 17.16
CA PRO A 202 1.25 6.40 15.94
C PRO A 202 1.53 5.04 15.27
N LEU A 203 2.74 4.49 15.40
CA LEU A 203 3.08 3.17 14.86
C LEU A 203 2.35 2.04 15.59
N TYR A 204 2.14 2.20 16.90
CA TYR A 204 1.62 1.13 17.78
C TYR A 204 0.17 1.38 18.24
N GLU A 205 -0.40 2.57 18.00
CA GLU A 205 -1.75 2.93 18.44
C GLU A 205 -2.78 1.89 18.02
N ARG A 206 -2.75 1.49 16.74
CA ARG A 206 -3.70 0.51 16.20
C ARG A 206 -3.54 -0.87 16.84
N ILE A 207 -2.30 -1.26 17.14
CA ILE A 207 -2.02 -2.51 17.86
C ILE A 207 -2.67 -2.46 19.24
N ILE A 208 -2.31 -1.45 20.03
CA ILE A 208 -2.74 -1.31 21.41
C ILE A 208 -4.27 -1.23 21.51
N LYS A 209 -4.91 -0.39 20.68
CA LYS A 209 -6.35 -0.12 20.74
C LYS A 209 -7.21 -1.20 20.09
N LEU A 210 -6.89 -1.53 18.84
CA LEU A 210 -7.80 -2.29 17.99
C LEU A 210 -7.50 -3.78 18.07
N TYR A 211 -6.23 -4.17 18.01
CA TYR A 211 -5.83 -5.57 17.91
C TYR A 211 -5.65 -6.24 19.28
N GLU A 212 -5.18 -5.50 20.28
CA GLU A 212 -4.98 -6.00 21.64
C GLU A 212 -5.99 -5.43 22.65
N HIS A 213 -7.03 -4.74 22.14
CA HIS A 213 -8.23 -4.35 22.88
C HIS A 213 -8.01 -3.52 24.16
N ASN A 214 -7.01 -2.64 24.17
CA ASN A 214 -6.78 -1.72 25.30
C ASN A 214 -7.41 -0.35 25.06
N ASP A 215 -7.80 0.33 26.13
CA ASP A 215 -8.09 1.76 26.07
C ASP A 215 -6.75 2.52 26.02
N LEU A 216 -6.57 3.39 25.02
CA LEU A 216 -5.38 4.23 24.86
C LEU A 216 -5.81 5.67 24.68
N GLN A 217 -5.32 6.53 25.56
CA GLN A 217 -5.59 7.96 25.58
C GLN A 217 -4.28 8.73 25.73
N VAL A 218 -4.23 9.93 25.15
CA VAL A 218 -3.17 10.91 25.42
C VAL A 218 -3.82 12.12 26.08
N LYS A 219 -3.43 12.44 27.31
CA LYS A 219 -3.91 13.60 28.08
C LYS A 219 -2.72 14.43 28.55
N ASP A 220 -2.69 15.70 28.17
CA ASP A 220 -1.64 16.65 28.56
C ASP A 220 -0.21 16.10 28.32
N GLY A 221 -0.02 15.43 27.19
CA GLY A 221 1.25 14.80 26.81
C GLY A 221 1.57 13.47 27.50
N THR A 222 0.71 12.99 28.39
CA THR A 222 0.85 11.69 29.07
C THR A 222 0.07 10.61 28.33
N ILE A 223 0.75 9.50 28.02
CA ILE A 223 0.13 8.30 27.44
C ILE A 223 -0.51 7.49 28.58
N LEU A 224 -1.78 7.14 28.42
CA LEU A 224 -2.56 6.35 29.37
C LEU A 224 -3.03 5.08 28.67
N ILE A 225 -2.75 3.92 29.27
CA ILE A 225 -3.27 2.62 28.83
C ILE A 225 -4.15 2.07 29.94
N ASN A 226 -5.42 1.78 29.61
CA ASN A 226 -6.44 1.31 30.57
C ASN A 226 -6.54 2.23 31.80
N GLY A 227 -6.51 3.55 31.56
CA GLY A 227 -6.61 4.58 32.59
C GLY A 227 -5.34 4.84 33.41
N SER A 228 -4.27 4.07 33.23
CA SER A 228 -3.01 4.22 33.97
C SER A 228 -1.90 4.82 33.10
N PRO A 229 -1.05 5.71 33.63
CA PRO A 229 0.10 6.23 32.87
C PRO A 229 1.03 5.10 32.41
N ALA A 230 1.40 5.13 31.13
CA ALA A 230 2.25 4.11 30.52
C ALA A 230 3.42 4.75 29.75
N THR A 231 4.63 4.29 30.05
CA THR A 231 5.86 4.67 29.33
C THR A 231 6.37 3.55 28.44
N SER A 232 5.74 2.37 28.49
CA SER A 232 6.09 1.21 27.69
C SER A 232 4.86 0.35 27.41
N TYR A 233 5.00 -0.57 26.46
CA TYR A 233 3.97 -1.53 26.11
C TYR A 233 4.58 -2.88 25.76
N THR A 234 3.95 -3.95 26.23
CA THR A 234 4.34 -5.34 25.93
C THR A 234 3.29 -5.95 25.02
N PHE A 235 3.71 -6.42 23.85
CA PHE A 235 2.82 -6.95 22.83
C PHE A 235 2.31 -8.35 23.21
N GLN A 236 1.04 -8.61 22.93
CA GLN A 236 0.34 -9.85 23.28
C GLN A 236 0.30 -10.87 22.14
N GLN A 237 0.77 -10.50 20.95
CA GLN A 237 0.86 -11.40 19.81
C GLN A 237 1.94 -10.98 18.82
N ASP A 238 2.25 -11.88 17.89
CA ASP A 238 3.13 -11.61 16.76
C ASP A 238 2.46 -10.77 15.68
N TYR A 239 3.28 -9.95 15.02
CA TYR A 239 2.87 -9.10 13.91
C TYR A 239 3.69 -9.35 12.67
N TYR A 240 3.11 -9.02 11.51
CA TYR A 240 3.70 -9.27 10.20
C TYR A 240 3.59 -8.04 9.31
N TRP A 241 4.52 -7.93 8.37
CA TRP A 241 4.46 -6.98 7.28
C TRP A 241 4.13 -7.69 5.97
N MET A 242 2.99 -7.33 5.38
CA MET A 242 2.46 -7.99 4.20
C MET A 242 2.50 -7.01 3.02
N MET A 243 3.12 -7.39 1.90
CA MET A 243 3.22 -6.58 0.69
C MET A 243 2.76 -7.35 -0.54
N GLY A 244 2.16 -6.66 -1.51
CA GLY A 244 1.83 -7.26 -2.80
C GLY A 244 3.02 -7.34 -3.73
N ASP A 245 3.02 -8.35 -4.61
CA ASP A 245 4.07 -8.51 -5.63
C ASP A 245 3.95 -7.44 -6.73
N ASN A 246 2.75 -6.93 -7.02
CA ASN A 246 2.56 -5.72 -7.83
C ASN A 246 2.64 -4.46 -6.95
N ARG A 247 3.85 -3.94 -6.79
CA ARG A 247 4.21 -2.98 -5.74
C ARG A 247 3.47 -1.66 -5.84
N HIS A 248 3.28 -1.10 -7.02
CA HIS A 248 2.58 0.18 -7.16
C HIS A 248 1.06 0.04 -7.27
N ARG A 249 0.53 -1.20 -7.41
CA ARG A 249 -0.92 -1.48 -7.54
C ARG A 249 -1.48 -2.34 -6.41
N SER A 250 -0.79 -2.36 -5.28
CA SER A 250 -1.17 -3.14 -4.12
C SER A 250 -1.50 -2.22 -2.95
N GLN A 251 -2.74 -2.28 -2.47
CA GLN A 251 -3.07 -1.84 -1.12
C GLN A 251 -2.54 -2.93 -0.17
N ASP A 252 -1.61 -2.57 0.69
CA ASP A 252 -0.90 -3.47 1.60
C ASP A 252 -0.40 -2.78 2.88
N SER A 253 0.50 -3.42 3.65
CA SER A 253 0.98 -2.90 4.93
C SER A 253 1.59 -1.50 4.86
N ARG A 254 2.04 -1.04 3.69
CA ARG A 254 2.45 0.37 3.50
C ARG A 254 1.34 1.39 3.76
N TYR A 255 0.07 0.97 3.66
CA TYR A 255 -1.11 1.83 3.84
C TYR A 255 -1.84 1.55 5.16
N TRP A 256 -1.87 0.30 5.61
CA TRP A 256 -2.63 -0.10 6.81
C TRP A 256 -1.77 -0.56 8.00
N GLY A 257 -0.47 -0.75 7.81
CA GLY A 257 0.48 -1.13 8.85
C GLY A 257 0.58 -2.62 9.13
N PHE A 258 0.90 -2.93 10.38
CA PHE A 258 1.10 -4.28 10.87
C PHE A 258 -0.16 -5.15 10.77
N VAL A 259 0.04 -6.41 10.39
CA VAL A 259 -0.99 -7.44 10.36
C VAL A 259 -0.79 -8.34 11.58
N PRO A 260 -1.76 -8.43 12.52
CA PRO A 260 -1.67 -9.32 13.67
C PRO A 260 -1.78 -10.80 13.25
N HIS A 261 -1.21 -11.69 14.05
CA HIS A 261 -1.23 -13.13 13.82
C HIS A 261 -2.63 -13.70 13.61
N ASP A 262 -3.60 -13.28 14.42
CA ASP A 262 -4.99 -13.73 14.34
C ASP A 262 -5.74 -13.28 13.07
N HIS A 263 -5.14 -12.40 12.25
CA HIS A 263 -5.65 -12.00 10.93
C HIS A 263 -5.00 -12.78 9.78
N VAL A 264 -4.05 -13.67 10.06
CA VAL A 264 -3.44 -14.57 9.08
C VAL A 264 -4.23 -15.88 9.05
N VAL A 265 -5.08 -16.03 8.03
CA VAL A 265 -5.98 -17.20 7.90
C VAL A 265 -5.24 -18.46 7.41
N GLY A 266 -4.18 -18.30 6.62
CA GLY A 266 -3.40 -19.43 6.12
C GLY A 266 -2.44 -19.08 4.99
N LYS A 267 -1.75 -20.11 4.49
CA LYS A 267 -0.84 -20.02 3.35
C LYS A 267 -1.58 -20.36 2.06
N ALA A 268 -1.52 -19.48 1.06
CA ALA A 268 -2.02 -19.80 -0.27
C ALA A 268 -1.13 -20.88 -0.91
N VAL A 269 -1.74 -21.99 -1.34
CA VAL A 269 -1.06 -23.12 -2.00
C VAL A 269 -1.31 -23.19 -3.51
N LEU A 270 -2.28 -22.41 -4.01
CA LEU A 270 -2.53 -22.17 -5.42
C LEU A 270 -3.06 -20.74 -5.57
N VAL A 271 -2.52 -19.96 -6.51
CA VAL A 271 -2.97 -18.61 -6.88
C VAL A 271 -3.02 -18.51 -8.38
#